data_AF-A0A0N1C3R1-F1
#
_entry.id   AF-A0A0N1C3R1-F1
#
_cell.length_a   1.000
_cell.length_b   1.000
_cell.length_c   1.000
_cell.angle_alpha   90.00
_cell.angle_beta   90.00
_cell.angle_gamma   90.00
#
_symmetry.space_group_name_H-M   'P 1'
#
loop_
_entity.id
_entity.type
_entity.pdbx_description
1 polymer ?
#
loop_
_entity_poly.entity_id
_entity_poly.type
_entity_poly.pdbx_seq_one_letter_code
_entity_poly.pdbx_strand_id
1 'polypeptide(L)'
;MQDEASAIADRAFDLSRIATALVPAHWWFETRNALLVAVRRKRLELPRLESFLRQLNLVAIEIAPIPDDRSLIMLAQRHRLTFYDAAYLELAQRERIELATLDAALIRAAASEGVALVGA
;
A
#
# COMPACT_ATOMS: atom_id res chain seq x y z
N MET A 1 0.33 -21.97 6.29
CA MET A 1 0.52 -20.86 5.33
C MET A 1 1.75 -20.12 5.77
N GLN A 2 2.80 -20.12 4.97
CA GLN A 2 4.10 -19.53 5.31
C GLN A 2 4.17 -18.00 5.11
N ASP A 3 3.02 -17.31 5.02
CA ASP A 3 2.95 -15.95 4.47
C ASP A 3 2.20 -14.93 5.36
N GLU A 4 2.09 -15.16 6.67
CA GLU A 4 1.50 -14.16 7.57
C GLU A 4 2.53 -13.27 8.28
N ALA A 5 3.83 -13.58 8.18
CA ALA A 5 4.91 -12.76 8.72
C ALA A 5 5.72 -12.17 7.55
N SER A 6 5.38 -10.96 7.14
CA SER A 6 6.22 -10.17 6.25
C SER A 6 6.95 -9.13 7.09
N ALA A 7 8.28 -9.21 7.10
CA ALA A 7 9.11 -8.20 7.77
C ALA A 7 8.81 -6.77 7.29
N ILE A 8 8.37 -6.61 6.03
CA ILE A 8 7.92 -5.34 5.46
C ILE A 8 6.61 -4.89 6.13
N ALA A 9 5.64 -5.80 6.29
CA ALA A 9 4.37 -5.47 6.93
C ALA A 9 4.54 -5.15 8.41
N ASP A 10 5.37 -5.91 9.12
CA ASP A 10 5.71 -5.65 10.53
C ASP A 10 6.41 -4.29 10.68
N ARG A 11 7.39 -4.00 9.81
CA ARG A 11 8.11 -2.73 9.84
C ARG A 11 7.22 -1.55 9.49
N ALA A 12 6.35 -1.69 8.50
CA ALA A 12 5.37 -0.66 8.14
C ALA A 12 4.40 -0.40 9.30
N PHE A 13 3.95 -1.45 9.98
CA PHE A 13 3.11 -1.33 11.17
C PHE A 13 3.83 -0.60 12.31
N ASP A 14 5.09 -0.92 12.57
CA ASP A 14 5.91 -0.22 13.58
C ASP A 14 6.09 1.27 13.24
N LEU A 15 6.39 1.60 11.98
CA LEU A 15 6.52 2.98 11.53
C LEU A 15 5.21 3.75 11.68
N SER A 16 4.07 3.11 11.41
CA SER A 16 2.75 3.73 11.51
C SER A 16 2.38 4.18 12.94
N ARG A 17 3.12 3.72 13.96
CA ARG A 17 2.96 4.15 15.35
C ARG A 17 3.65 5.48 15.66
N ILE A 18 4.60 5.90 14.82
CA ILE A 18 5.44 7.08 15.03
C ILE A 18 5.43 8.06 13.85
N ALA A 19 4.81 7.70 12.74
CA ALA A 19 4.70 8.51 11.53
C ALA A 19 3.34 8.29 10.84
N THR A 20 2.92 9.28 10.06
CA THR A 20 1.72 9.18 9.21
C THR A 20 2.07 8.44 7.93
N ALA A 21 1.30 7.40 7.59
CA ALA A 21 1.38 6.74 6.30
C ALA A 21 0.55 7.52 5.26
N LEU A 22 1.14 7.81 4.10
CA LEU A 22 0.43 8.39 2.97
C LEU A 22 0.01 7.30 2.00
N VAL A 23 -1.26 7.32 1.59
CA VAL A 23 -1.83 6.34 0.65
C VAL A 23 -2.58 7.02 -0.49
N PRO A 24 -2.58 6.44 -1.70
CA PRO A 24 -3.47 6.86 -2.76
C PRO A 24 -4.95 6.67 -2.38
N ALA A 25 -5.85 7.46 -2.96
CA ALA A 25 -7.29 7.38 -2.65
C ALA A 25 -7.91 5.98 -2.87
N HIS A 26 -7.40 5.22 -3.85
CA HIS A 26 -7.92 3.89 -4.16
C HIS A 26 -7.54 2.82 -3.11
N TRP A 27 -6.52 3.06 -2.28
CA TRP A 27 -6.14 2.17 -1.16
C TRP A 27 -7.32 1.89 -0.22
N TRP A 28 -8.18 2.90 0.00
CA TRP A 28 -9.35 2.76 0.86
C TRP A 28 -10.29 1.66 0.37
N PHE A 29 -10.49 1.58 -0.95
CA PHE A 29 -11.32 0.58 -1.61
C PHE A 29 -10.62 -0.78 -1.67
N GLU A 30 -9.34 -0.81 -2.03
CA GLU A 30 -8.54 -2.03 -2.11
C GLU A 30 -8.53 -2.78 -0.78
N THR A 31 -8.23 -2.07 0.31
CA THR A 31 -8.15 -2.64 1.65
C THR A 31 -9.48 -3.25 2.09
N ARG A 32 -10.59 -2.53 1.88
CA ARG A 32 -11.93 -3.00 2.26
C ARG A 32 -12.39 -4.15 1.38
N ASN A 33 -12.09 -4.11 0.08
CA ASN A 33 -12.41 -5.19 -0.83
C ASN A 33 -11.61 -6.46 -0.49
N ALA A 34 -10.32 -6.33 -0.18
CA ALA A 34 -9.49 -7.46 0.24
C ALA A 34 -10.05 -8.15 1.49
N LEU A 35 -10.43 -7.38 2.51
CA LEU A 35 -11.07 -7.89 3.73
C LEU A 35 -12.40 -8.59 3.43
N LEU A 36 -13.26 -7.96 2.61
CA LEU A 36 -14.55 -8.55 2.22
C LEU A 36 -14.37 -9.85 1.43
N VAL A 37 -13.41 -9.90 0.51
CA VAL A 37 -13.07 -11.10 -0.25
C VAL A 37 -12.55 -12.21 0.68
N ALA A 38 -11.76 -11.88 1.70
CA ALA A 38 -11.32 -12.86 2.70
C ALA A 38 -12.50 -13.46 3.48
N VAL A 39 -13.50 -12.65 3.85
CA VAL A 39 -14.74 -13.13 4.48
C VAL A 39 -15.52 -14.03 3.53
N ARG A 40 -15.74 -13.62 2.27
CA ARG A 40 -16.44 -14.44 1.27
C ARG A 40 -15.75 -15.78 1.01
N ARG A 41 -14.43 -15.82 1.12
CA ARG A 41 -13.61 -17.03 0.99
C ARG A 41 -13.50 -17.85 2.29
N LYS A 42 -14.22 -17.47 3.36
CA LYS A 42 -14.18 -18.11 4.69
C LYS A 42 -12.77 -18.17 5.30
N ARG A 43 -11.92 -17.19 4.99
CA ARG A 43 -10.58 -17.02 5.56
C ARG A 43 -10.55 -16.01 6.71
N LEU A 44 -11.64 -15.25 6.87
CA LEU A 44 -11.81 -14.24 7.91
C LEU A 44 -13.27 -14.25 8.36
N GLU A 45 -13.50 -14.17 9.67
CA GLU A 45 -14.86 -14.03 10.21
C GLU A 45 -15.29 -12.57 10.24
N LEU A 46 -16.59 -12.29 10.03
CA LEU A 46 -17.11 -10.93 9.96
C LEU A 46 -16.82 -10.09 11.22
N PRO A 47 -16.98 -10.60 12.46
CA PRO A 47 -16.60 -9.85 13.67
C PRO A 47 -15.10 -9.50 13.72
N ARG A 48 -14.25 -10.34 13.14
CA ARG A 48 -12.80 -10.09 13.06
C ARG A 48 -12.48 -9.01 12.02
N LEU A 49 -13.20 -8.98 10.90
CA LEU A 49 -13.12 -7.87 9.93
C LEU A 49 -13.48 -6.54 10.60
N GLU A 50 -14.58 -6.47 11.35
CA GLU A 50 -14.99 -5.23 12.02
C GLU A 50 -13.96 -4.77 13.06
N SER A 51 -13.39 -5.72 13.82
CA SER A 51 -12.31 -5.42 14.75
C SER A 51 -11.08 -4.86 14.04
N PHE A 52 -10.70 -5.44 12.91
CA PHE A 52 -9.57 -4.97 12.11
C PHE A 52 -9.79 -3.56 11.59
N LEU A 53 -10.99 -3.25 11.07
CA LEU A 53 -11.31 -1.90 10.60
C LEU A 53 -11.26 -0.86 11.74
N ARG A 54 -11.72 -1.23 12.95
CA ARG A 54 -11.58 -0.34 14.12
C ARG A 54 -10.13 -0.06 14.47
N GLN A 55 -9.27 -1.08 14.42
CA GLN A 55 -7.83 -0.91 14.66
C GLN A 55 -7.16 -0.06 13.59
N LEU A 56 -7.53 -0.26 12.32
CA LEU A 56 -7.00 0.51 11.19
C LEU A 56 -7.30 2.01 11.32
N ASN A 57 -8.46 2.37 11.87
CA ASN A 57 -8.82 3.76 12.14
C ASN A 57 -7.99 4.43 13.25
N LEU A 58 -7.24 3.66 14.04
CA LEU A 58 -6.33 4.19 15.07
C LEU A 58 -4.94 4.49 14.51
N VAL A 59 -4.65 4.03 13.30
CA VAL A 59 -3.37 4.27 12.62
C VAL A 59 -3.45 5.62 11.90
N ALA A 60 -2.37 6.40 11.98
CA ALA A 60 -2.26 7.66 11.25
C ALA A 60 -2.07 7.37 9.76
N ILE A 61 -3.17 7.32 9.01
CA ILE A 61 -3.19 7.13 7.56
C ILE A 61 -3.89 8.31 6.92
N GLU A 62 -3.21 8.97 6.00
CA GLU A 62 -3.73 10.10 5.23
C GLU A 62 -3.86 9.73 3.75
N ILE A 63 -5.03 10.05 3.18
CA ILE A 63 -5.26 9.90 1.75
C ILE A 63 -4.64 11.11 1.05
N ALA A 64 -3.66 10.85 0.20
CA ALA A 64 -3.01 11.88 -0.60
C ALA A 64 -3.95 12.42 -1.69
N PRO A 65 -3.83 13.70 -2.07
CA PRO A 65 -4.51 14.25 -3.23
C PRO A 65 -4.20 13.47 -4.51
N ILE A 66 -5.12 13.52 -5.47
CA ILE A 66 -4.95 12.90 -6.78
C ILE A 66 -3.82 13.65 -7.53
N PRO A 67 -2.79 12.94 -8.04
CA PRO A 67 -1.71 13.56 -8.80
C PRO A 67 -2.12 13.84 -10.25
N ASP A 68 -1.21 14.43 -11.03
CA ASP A 68 -1.41 14.64 -12.46
C ASP A 68 -1.37 13.31 -13.25
N ASP A 69 -2.27 13.15 -14.23
CA ASP A 69 -2.39 11.90 -15.00
C ASP A 69 -1.10 11.57 -15.77
N ARG A 70 -0.31 12.57 -16.18
CA ARG A 70 0.87 12.35 -17.03
C ARG A 70 1.96 11.60 -16.28
N SER A 71 2.21 11.91 -15.01
CA SER A 71 3.24 11.22 -14.22
C SER A 71 2.89 9.76 -14.04
N LEU A 72 1.62 9.46 -13.73
CA LEU A 72 1.10 8.11 -13.59
C LEU A 72 1.17 7.32 -14.89
N ILE A 73 0.72 7.89 -16.02
CA ILE A 73 0.79 7.21 -17.32
C ILE A 73 2.24 6.90 -17.69
N MET A 74 3.18 7.83 -17.46
CA MET A 74 4.59 7.62 -17.74
C MET A 74 5.20 6.49 -16.91
N LEU A 75 4.93 6.45 -15.60
CA LEU A 75 5.41 5.38 -14.72
C LEU A 75 4.77 4.04 -15.07
N ALA A 76 3.45 4.01 -15.28
CA ALA A 76 2.71 2.82 -15.66
C ALA A 76 3.25 2.21 -16.96
N GLN A 77 3.47 3.03 -17.99
CA GLN A 77 4.04 2.56 -19.26
C GLN A 77 5.48 2.09 -19.12
N ARG A 78 6.34 2.87 -18.43
CA ARG A 78 7.77 2.55 -18.28
C ARG A 78 7.99 1.23 -17.56
N HIS A 79 7.25 1.01 -16.47
CA HIS A 79 7.45 -0.15 -15.59
C HIS A 79 6.43 -1.26 -15.82
N ARG A 80 5.52 -1.09 -16.80
CA ARG A 80 4.41 -2.01 -17.09
C ARG A 80 3.54 -2.29 -15.85
N LEU A 81 3.32 -1.25 -15.06
CA LEU A 81 2.46 -1.29 -13.87
C LEU A 81 1.01 -1.03 -14.25
N THR A 82 0.08 -1.49 -13.41
CA THR A 82 -1.29 -0.98 -13.48
C THR A 82 -1.31 0.48 -13.05
N PHE A 83 -2.38 1.20 -13.41
CA PHE A 83 -2.54 2.60 -12.99
C PHE A 83 -2.61 2.73 -11.45
N TYR A 84 -3.16 1.71 -10.79
CA TYR A 84 -3.24 1.63 -9.32
C TYR A 84 -1.85 1.50 -8.70
N ASP A 85 -1.04 0.54 -9.18
CA ASP A 85 0.33 0.34 -8.68
C ASP A 85 1.23 1.56 -8.96
N ALA A 86 1.09 2.17 -10.13
CA ALA A 86 1.83 3.37 -10.49
C ALA A 86 1.55 4.54 -9.54
N ALA A 87 0.34 4.63 -8.97
CA ALA A 87 -0.02 5.68 -8.03
C ALA A 87 0.66 5.53 -6.66
N TYR A 88 0.98 4.32 -6.23
CA TYR A 88 1.84 4.14 -5.04
C TYR A 88 3.28 4.59 -5.32
N LEU A 89 3.83 4.24 -6.48
CA LEU A 89 5.19 4.64 -6.85
C LEU A 89 5.32 6.15 -7.05
N GLU A 90 4.36 6.77 -7.74
CA GLU A 90 4.29 8.22 -7.94
C GLU A 90 4.23 8.95 -6.60
N LEU A 91 3.37 8.50 -5.70
CA LEU A 91 3.22 9.12 -4.38
C LEU A 91 4.52 9.04 -3.59
N ALA A 92 5.18 7.89 -3.59
CA ALA A 92 6.47 7.71 -2.92
C ALA A 92 7.56 8.63 -3.50
N GLN A 93 7.62 8.78 -4.84
CA GLN A 93 8.54 9.71 -5.49
C GLN A 93 8.24 11.17 -5.14
N ARG A 94 6.98 11.58 -5.25
CA ARG A 94 6.54 12.97 -5.08
C ARG A 94 6.76 13.45 -3.65
N GLU A 95 6.45 12.61 -2.67
CA GLU A 95 6.58 12.93 -1.25
C GLU A 95 7.95 12.55 -0.67
N ARG A 96 8.81 11.91 -1.47
CA ARG A 96 10.16 11.44 -1.08
C ARG A 96 10.14 10.55 0.16
N ILE A 97 9.20 9.60 0.18
CA ILE A 97 9.00 8.66 1.29
C ILE A 97 9.34 7.23 0.86
N GLU A 98 9.58 6.37 1.85
CA GLU A 98 9.78 4.94 1.62
C GLU A 98 8.47 4.28 1.17
N LEU A 99 8.57 3.35 0.22
CA LEU A 99 7.44 2.59 -0.28
C LEU A 99 7.33 1.25 0.48
N ALA A 100 6.20 1.05 1.17
CA ALA A 100 5.83 -0.23 1.75
C ALA A 100 4.98 -1.02 0.76
N THR A 101 5.51 -2.12 0.21
CA THR A 101 4.76 -3.01 -0.68
C THR A 101 5.30 -4.43 -0.68
N LEU A 102 4.41 -5.40 -0.92
CA LEU A 102 4.75 -6.81 -1.16
C LEU A 102 4.70 -7.17 -2.64
N ASP A 103 4.29 -6.23 -3.50
CA ASP A 103 4.18 -6.48 -4.93
C ASP A 103 5.56 -6.46 -5.60
N ALA A 104 5.94 -7.59 -6.20
CA ALA A 104 7.26 -7.75 -6.79
C ALA A 104 7.50 -6.85 -8.01
N ALA A 105 6.46 -6.49 -8.78
CA ALA A 105 6.60 -5.56 -9.89
C ALA A 105 6.84 -4.14 -9.37
N LEU A 106 6.12 -3.75 -8.33
CA LEU A 106 6.26 -2.44 -7.70
C LEU A 106 7.61 -2.29 -6.97
N ILE A 107 8.10 -3.35 -6.30
CA ILE A 107 9.45 -3.41 -5.71
C ILE A 107 10.53 -3.14 -6.76
N ARG A 108 10.44 -3.80 -7.93
CA ARG A 108 11.41 -3.61 -9.03
C ARG A 108 11.35 -2.20 -9.59
N ALA A 109 10.15 -1.65 -9.75
CA ALA A 109 9.95 -0.30 -10.24
C ALA A 109 10.51 0.75 -9.27
N ALA A 110 10.27 0.59 -7.97
CA ALA A 110 10.82 1.45 -6.92
C ALA A 110 12.36 1.47 -6.95
N ALA A 111 12.99 0.29 -7.04
CA ALA A 111 14.44 0.19 -7.15
C ALA A 111 14.97 0.89 -8.42
N SER A 112 14.30 0.74 -9.56
CA SER A 112 14.69 1.41 -10.82
C SER A 112 14.51 2.94 -10.78
N GLU A 113 13.59 3.43 -9.95
CA GLU A 113 13.26 4.84 -9.81
C GLU A 113 13.96 5.49 -8.60
N GLY A 114 14.82 4.75 -7.89
CA GLY A 114 15.56 5.23 -6.72
C GLY A 114 14.69 5.47 -5.48
N VAL A 115 13.51 4.86 -5.42
CA VAL A 115 12.59 4.93 -4.27
C VAL A 115 12.99 3.85 -3.26
N ALA A 116 13.27 4.27 -2.02
CA ALA A 116 13.59 3.37 -0.93
C ALA A 116 12.37 2.52 -0.54
N LEU A 117 12.62 1.30 -0.07
CA LEU A 117 11.57 0.37 0.38
C LEU A 117 11.60 0.26 1.90
N VAL A 118 10.41 0.17 2.50
CA VAL A 118 10.30 -0.09 3.93
C VAL A 118 10.83 -1.49 4.24
N GLY A 119 11.86 -1.58 5.09
CA GLY A 119 12.40 -2.86 5.56
C GLY A 119 13.30 -3.60 4.56
N ALA A 120 13.81 -2.91 3.53
CA ALA A 120 14.84 -3.43 2.63
C ALA A 120 16.26 -3.33 3.20
#